data_AF-A0A6I2FCT5-F1
#
_entry.id   AF-A0A6I2FCT5-F1
#
_cell.length_a   1.000
_cell.length_b   1.000
_cell.length_c   1.000
_cell.angle_alpha   90.00
_cell.angle_beta   90.00
_cell.angle_gamma   90.00
#
_symmetry.space_group_name_H-M   'P 1'
#
loop_
_entity.id
_entity.type
_entity.pdbx_description
1 polymer ?
#
loop_
_entity_poly.entity_id
_entity_poly.type
_entity_poly.pdbx_seq_one_letter_code
_entity_poly.pdbx_strand_id
1 'polypeptide(L)'
;MTGFVFNPTRGDAAAAADDMAPRDLVDRPDMFGRWGKPMRAAAGIDPADARFIAANLQHWVANAIREEVLMRRTNLATLLPTLAVTSPEMTLDRVSRLQHGDEPMRLADLLVWARTFDAVRDILTSAFGDATRAPVSTTPPAEGGMGPIVTTGMARRRAATAEPT
;
A
#
# COMPACT_ATOMS: atom_id res chain seq x y z
N MET A 1 -14.38 -25.73 -26.05
CA MET A 1 -14.24 -25.66 -24.58
C MET A 1 -12.76 -25.71 -24.24
N THR A 2 -12.10 -24.56 -24.15
CA THR A 2 -10.66 -24.46 -23.87
C THR A 2 -10.45 -24.42 -22.35
N GLY A 3 -9.80 -25.46 -21.83
CA GLY A 3 -9.48 -25.59 -20.41
C GLY A 3 -8.49 -24.52 -19.95
N PHE A 4 -8.83 -23.85 -18.86
CA PHE A 4 -7.94 -22.94 -18.15
C PHE A 4 -6.84 -23.79 -17.48
N VAL A 5 -5.62 -23.72 -17.98
CA VAL A 5 -4.46 -24.35 -17.36
C VAL A 5 -3.83 -23.34 -16.41
N PHE A 6 -4.16 -23.46 -15.13
CA PHE A 6 -3.42 -22.78 -14.06
C PHE A 6 -2.02 -23.40 -14.00
N ASN A 7 -0.98 -22.60 -14.25
CA ASN A 7 0.40 -23.04 -14.24
C ASN A 7 1.12 -22.47 -13.00
N PRO A 8 1.25 -23.21 -11.89
CA PRO A 8 1.97 -22.76 -10.71
C PRO A 8 3.43 -23.22 -10.79
N THR A 9 4.24 -22.64 -11.67
CA THR A 9 5.69 -22.77 -11.54
C THR A 9 6.21 -21.69 -10.58
N ARG A 10 6.02 -21.95 -9.29
CA ARG A 10 6.72 -21.25 -8.18
C ARG A 10 7.17 -22.23 -7.08
N GLY A 11 7.54 -23.46 -7.43
CA GLY A 11 8.56 -24.21 -6.68
C GLY A 11 9.88 -23.83 -7.34
N ASP A 12 10.88 -23.22 -6.71
CA ASP A 12 11.51 -23.66 -5.47
C ASP A 12 12.07 -22.48 -4.63
N ALA A 13 11.59 -21.26 -4.85
CA ALA A 13 11.99 -20.07 -4.07
C ALA A 13 11.10 -19.83 -2.82
N ALA A 14 10.04 -20.63 -2.64
CA ALA A 14 9.04 -20.42 -1.59
C ALA A 14 9.54 -20.78 -0.18
N ALA A 15 10.53 -21.65 -0.05
CA ALA A 15 10.97 -22.17 1.26
C ALA A 15 11.81 -21.20 2.10
N ALA A 16 12.33 -20.10 1.52
CA ALA A 16 13.05 -19.05 2.25
C ALA A 16 12.24 -17.75 2.42
N ALA A 17 11.05 -17.68 1.83
CA ALA A 17 10.25 -16.47 1.69
C ALA A 17 9.19 -16.28 2.78
N ASP A 18 8.87 -17.33 3.54
CA ASP A 18 7.79 -17.33 4.53
C ASP A 18 8.17 -16.67 5.87
N ASP A 19 9.45 -16.38 6.10
CA ASP A 19 9.97 -15.81 7.36
C ASP A 19 10.41 -14.34 7.25
N MET A 20 10.30 -13.70 6.08
CA MET A 20 10.70 -12.30 5.93
C MET A 20 9.68 -11.37 6.57
N ALA A 21 10.12 -10.62 7.59
CA ALA A 21 9.27 -9.62 8.24
C ALA A 21 8.97 -8.47 7.25
N PRO A 22 7.78 -7.82 7.33
CA PRO A 22 7.44 -6.69 6.47
C PRO A 22 8.50 -5.59 6.41
N ARG A 23 9.15 -5.28 7.53
CA ARG A 23 10.20 -4.26 7.58
C ARG A 23 11.45 -4.64 6.77
N ASP A 24 11.72 -5.92 6.56
CA ASP A 24 12.91 -6.39 5.84
C ASP A 24 12.76 -6.22 4.32
N LEU A 25 11.55 -5.91 3.85
CA LEU A 25 11.23 -5.65 2.45
C LEU A 25 11.48 -4.19 2.04
N VAL A 26 11.77 -3.30 3.00
CA VAL A 26 11.97 -1.86 2.75
C VAL A 26 13.42 -1.43 2.94
N ASP A 27 13.80 -0.30 2.32
CA ASP A 27 15.17 0.24 2.38
C ASP A 27 15.60 0.71 3.77
N ARG A 28 14.65 1.04 4.65
CA ARG A 28 14.88 1.57 6.01
C ARG A 28 13.98 0.87 7.03
N PRO A 29 14.34 -0.34 7.47
CA PRO A 29 13.54 -1.14 8.40
C PRO A 29 13.32 -0.44 9.75
N ASP A 30 14.30 0.31 10.23
CA ASP A 30 14.28 1.06 11.50
C ASP A 30 13.26 2.21 11.54
N MET A 31 12.89 2.72 10.36
CA MET A 31 11.95 3.82 10.20
C MET A 31 10.52 3.36 9.85
N PHE A 32 10.29 2.04 9.82
CA PHE A 32 8.98 1.45 9.54
C PHE A 32 7.93 1.95 10.56
N GLY A 33 6.73 2.34 10.07
CA GLY A 33 5.67 2.94 10.88
C GLY A 33 6.00 4.30 11.52
N ARG A 34 7.19 4.87 11.30
CA ARG A 34 7.63 6.15 11.90
C ARG A 34 7.83 7.26 10.88
N TRP A 35 8.16 6.89 9.64
CA TRP A 35 8.30 7.83 8.54
C TRP A 35 6.92 8.12 7.91
N GLY A 36 6.59 9.40 7.64
CA GLY A 36 5.43 9.79 6.84
C GLY A 36 5.65 9.89 5.31
N LYS A 37 6.52 9.08 4.70
CA LYS A 37 6.81 9.06 3.25
C LYS A 37 6.82 7.63 2.77
N PRO A 38 6.53 7.36 1.49
CA PRO A 38 6.55 6.00 0.99
C PRO A 38 7.96 5.43 1.07
N MET A 39 8.07 4.19 1.55
CA MET A 39 9.32 3.47 1.62
C MET A 39 9.73 2.96 0.24
N ARG A 40 11.04 2.80 0.03
CA ARG A 40 11.57 2.17 -1.19
C ARG A 40 11.76 0.68 -0.93
N ALA A 41 11.75 -0.11 -2.00
CA ALA A 41 12.05 -1.53 -1.90
C ALA A 41 13.51 -1.72 -1.44
N ALA A 42 13.73 -2.72 -0.59
CA ALA A 42 15.08 -3.15 -0.20
C ALA A 42 15.88 -3.65 -1.42
N ALA A 43 17.20 -3.71 -1.28
CA ALA A 43 18.06 -4.23 -2.35
C ALA A 43 17.67 -5.66 -2.73
N GLY A 44 17.41 -5.90 -4.02
CA GLY A 44 16.98 -7.21 -4.53
C GLY A 44 15.48 -7.49 -4.43
N ILE A 45 14.68 -6.57 -3.90
CA ILE A 45 13.21 -6.68 -3.88
C ILE A 45 12.63 -5.90 -5.06
N ASP A 46 11.76 -6.54 -5.84
CA ASP A 46 11.02 -5.90 -6.92
C ASP A 46 9.95 -4.96 -6.34
N PRO A 47 9.88 -3.68 -6.73
CA PRO A 47 8.80 -2.77 -6.34
C PRO A 47 7.39 -3.25 -6.73
N ALA A 48 7.27 -4.14 -7.71
CA ALA A 48 6.01 -4.77 -8.09
C ALA A 48 5.68 -6.04 -7.28
N ASP A 49 6.55 -6.49 -6.37
CA ASP A 49 6.27 -7.64 -5.49
C ASP A 49 5.10 -7.31 -4.56
N ALA A 50 4.06 -8.14 -4.60
CA ALA A 50 2.90 -8.03 -3.74
C ALA A 50 3.26 -7.97 -2.24
N ARG A 51 4.35 -8.63 -1.83
CA ARG A 51 4.84 -8.58 -0.45
C ARG A 51 5.37 -7.20 -0.08
N PHE A 52 6.15 -6.57 -0.96
CA PHE A 52 6.61 -5.20 -0.77
C PHE A 52 5.44 -4.21 -0.76
N ILE A 53 4.47 -4.37 -1.67
CA ILE A 53 3.26 -3.54 -1.72
C ILE A 53 2.49 -3.64 -0.39
N ALA A 54 2.30 -4.86 0.13
CA ALA A 54 1.66 -5.09 1.42
C ALA A 54 2.46 -4.48 2.59
N ALA A 55 3.78 -4.62 2.59
CA ALA A 55 4.65 -4.02 3.60
C ALA A 55 4.58 -2.49 3.59
N ASN A 56 4.57 -1.87 2.41
CA ASN A 56 4.46 -0.42 2.27
C ASN A 56 3.06 0.08 2.72
N LEU A 57 1.99 -0.68 2.43
CA LEU A 57 0.67 -0.39 2.99
C LEU A 57 0.65 -0.47 4.52
N GLN A 58 1.23 -1.53 5.09
CA GLN A 58 1.35 -1.69 6.54
C GLN A 58 2.16 -0.55 7.16
N HIS A 59 3.24 -0.10 6.50
CA HIS A 59 4.03 1.06 6.93
C HIS A 59 3.15 2.32 7.05
N TRP A 60 2.33 2.62 6.03
CA TRP A 60 1.42 3.77 6.05
C TRP A 60 0.38 3.66 7.16
N VAL A 61 -0.23 2.49 7.32
CA VAL A 61 -1.23 2.24 8.36
C VAL A 61 -0.61 2.40 9.75
N ALA A 62 0.58 1.83 9.98
CA ALA A 62 1.30 1.95 11.24
C ALA A 62 1.63 3.42 11.58
N ASN A 63 2.11 4.19 10.60
CA ASN A 63 2.37 5.61 10.79
C ASN A 63 1.09 6.40 11.07
N ALA A 64 -0.01 6.13 10.37
CA ALA A 64 -1.29 6.77 10.61
C ALA A 64 -1.83 6.50 12.03
N ILE A 65 -1.75 5.26 12.50
CA ILE A 65 -2.12 4.90 13.88
C ILE A 65 -1.26 5.68 14.89
N ARG A 66 0.05 5.75 14.65
CA ARG A 66 0.97 6.50 15.53
C ARG A 66 0.58 7.97 15.61
N GLU A 67 0.34 8.60 14.48
CA GLU A 67 -0.05 10.02 14.41
C GLU A 67 -1.40 10.27 15.09
N GLU A 68 -2.41 9.42 14.85
CA GLU A 68 -3.71 9.52 15.50
C GLU A 68 -3.62 9.40 17.03
N VAL A 69 -2.81 8.46 17.53
CA VAL A 69 -2.57 8.29 18.98
C VAL A 69 -1.91 9.54 19.57
N LEU A 70 -0.94 10.12 18.87
CA LEU A 70 -0.26 11.35 19.30
C LEU A 70 -1.21 12.56 19.29
N MET A 71 -2.03 12.71 18.25
CA MET A 71 -3.03 13.80 18.15
C MET A 71 -4.06 13.72 19.28
N ARG A 72 -4.44 12.52 19.70
CA ARG A 72 -5.33 12.28 20.86
C ARG A 72 -4.64 12.47 22.21
N ARG A 73 -3.34 12.82 22.24
CA ARG A 73 -2.51 12.99 23.46
C ARG A 73 -2.59 11.77 24.39
N THR A 74 -2.62 10.57 23.81
CA THR A 74 -2.72 9.30 24.54
C THR A 74 -1.60 8.35 24.10
N ASN A 75 -1.64 7.11 24.60
CA ASN A 75 -0.77 6.03 24.18
C ASN A 75 -1.61 4.77 23.85
N LEU A 76 -0.98 3.78 23.20
CA LEU A 76 -1.65 2.54 22.81
C LEU A 76 -2.19 1.74 24.00
N ALA A 77 -1.46 1.70 25.13
CA ALA A 77 -1.89 0.95 26.31
C ALA A 77 -3.19 1.49 26.90
N THR A 78 -3.39 2.81 26.85
CA THR A 78 -4.62 3.49 27.27
C THR A 78 -5.72 3.37 26.22
N LEU A 79 -5.38 3.37 24.93
CA LEU A 79 -6.36 3.30 23.84
C LEU A 79 -6.95 1.91 23.67
N LEU A 80 -6.13 0.85 23.69
CA LEU A 80 -6.55 -0.51 23.35
C LEU A 80 -7.78 -1.01 24.14
N PRO A 81 -7.90 -0.77 25.46
CA PRO A 81 -9.10 -1.16 26.23
C PRO A 81 -10.38 -0.45 25.81
N THR A 82 -10.29 0.68 25.10
CA THR A 82 -11.44 1.50 24.68
C THR A 82 -11.99 1.12 23.31
N LEU A 83 -11.31 0.22 22.58
CA LEU A 83 -11.73 -0.18 21.25
C LEU A 83 -13.03 -0.99 21.32
N ALA A 84 -14.06 -0.54 20.60
CA ALA A 84 -15.38 -1.19 20.58
C ALA A 84 -15.36 -2.59 19.94
N VAL A 85 -14.38 -2.85 19.07
CA VAL A 85 -14.13 -4.15 18.47
C VAL A 85 -12.69 -4.52 18.78
N THR A 86 -12.48 -5.61 19.50
CA THR A 86 -11.15 -6.16 19.76
C THR A 86 -11.09 -7.60 19.26
N SER A 87 -9.90 -8.01 18.85
CA SER A 87 -9.56 -9.43 18.73
C SER A 87 -8.84 -9.85 20.01
N PRO A 88 -9.01 -11.08 20.52
CA PRO A 88 -8.20 -11.60 21.63
C PRO A 88 -6.70 -11.47 21.39
N GLU A 89 -6.27 -11.45 20.13
CA GLU A 89 -4.87 -11.32 19.73
C GLU A 89 -4.36 -9.86 19.80
N MET A 90 -5.22 -8.86 19.98
CA MET A 90 -4.84 -7.44 19.95
C MET A 90 -4.25 -6.97 21.28
N THR A 91 -3.13 -7.58 21.67
CA THR A 91 -2.34 -7.17 22.82
C THR A 91 -1.43 -6.00 22.48
N LEU A 92 -1.04 -5.21 23.49
CA LEU A 92 -0.11 -4.09 23.30
C LEU A 92 1.21 -4.54 22.65
N ASP A 93 1.73 -5.67 23.10
CA ASP A 93 2.95 -6.29 22.60
C ASP A 93 2.84 -6.68 21.12
N ARG A 94 1.74 -7.32 20.72
CA ARG A 94 1.51 -7.63 19.31
C ARG A 94 1.35 -6.38 18.45
N VAL A 95 0.62 -5.37 18.93
CA VAL A 95 0.47 -4.10 18.18
C VAL A 95 1.81 -3.41 18.01
N SER A 96 2.69 -3.46 19.02
CA SER A 96 4.06 -2.96 18.90
C SER A 96 4.80 -3.67 17.75
N ARG A 97 4.76 -5.00 17.69
CA ARG A 97 5.40 -5.77 16.60
C ARG A 97 4.82 -5.45 15.22
N LEU A 98 3.50 -5.28 15.12
CA LEU A 98 2.85 -4.85 13.88
C LEU A 98 3.32 -3.46 13.44
N GLN A 99 3.45 -2.52 14.37
CA GLN A 99 3.91 -1.16 14.07
C GLN A 99 5.37 -1.08 13.64
N HIS A 100 6.21 -1.97 14.19
CA HIS A 100 7.62 -2.08 13.79
C HIS A 100 7.82 -2.93 12.53
N GLY A 101 6.76 -3.57 12.02
CA GLY A 101 6.84 -4.44 10.85
C GLY A 101 7.59 -5.74 11.12
N ASP A 102 7.63 -6.20 12.37
CA ASP A 102 8.15 -7.52 12.76
C ASP A 102 7.19 -8.65 12.35
N GLU A 103 5.89 -8.36 12.38
CA GLU A 103 4.82 -9.27 11.98
C GLU A 103 3.97 -8.65 10.88
N PRO A 104 3.45 -9.45 9.93
CA PRO A 104 2.50 -8.98 8.93
C PRO A 104 1.15 -8.65 9.56
N MET A 105 0.58 -7.51 9.16
CA MET A 105 -0.75 -7.10 9.58
C MET A 105 -1.82 -7.96 8.88
N ARG A 106 -2.74 -8.53 9.66
CA ARG A 106 -3.84 -9.36 9.15
C ARG A 106 -5.01 -8.47 8.74
N LEU A 107 -5.89 -8.99 7.88
CA LEU A 107 -7.12 -8.29 7.50
C LEU A 107 -7.97 -7.89 8.73
N ALA A 108 -8.04 -8.76 9.74
CA ALA A 108 -8.75 -8.47 10.98
C ALA A 108 -8.19 -7.23 11.70
N ASP A 109 -6.87 -7.06 11.73
CA ASP A 109 -6.22 -5.89 12.34
C ASP A 109 -6.62 -4.61 11.58
N LEU A 110 -6.54 -4.65 10.25
CA LEU A 110 -6.92 -3.54 9.38
C LEU A 110 -8.38 -3.10 9.61
N LEU A 111 -9.31 -4.06 9.73
CA LEU A 111 -10.71 -3.77 9.98
C LEU A 111 -10.95 -3.11 11.33
N VAL A 112 -10.23 -3.52 12.38
CA VAL A 112 -10.35 -2.86 13.69
C VAL A 112 -9.82 -1.44 13.64
N TRP A 113 -8.64 -1.24 13.03
CA TRP A 113 -8.05 0.09 12.94
C TRP A 113 -8.87 1.05 12.06
N ALA A 114 -9.40 0.59 10.93
CA ALA A 114 -10.22 1.42 10.02
C ALA A 114 -11.59 1.83 10.61
N ARG A 115 -12.11 1.06 11.57
CA ARG A 115 -13.30 1.43 12.35
C ARG A 115 -12.99 2.44 13.45
N THR A 116 -11.74 2.52 13.87
CA THR A 116 -11.28 3.39 14.98
C THR A 116 -10.75 4.73 14.49
N PHE A 117 -10.09 4.73 13.34
CA PHE A 117 -9.39 5.87 12.77
C PHE A 117 -9.81 6.08 11.30
N ASP A 118 -10.32 7.27 11.00
CA ASP A 118 -10.73 7.61 9.64
C ASP A 118 -9.53 7.66 8.69
N ALA A 119 -8.36 8.14 9.16
CA ALA A 119 -7.13 8.13 8.36
C ALA A 119 -6.73 6.72 7.87
N VAL A 120 -6.92 5.69 8.69
CA VAL A 120 -6.64 4.29 8.28
C VAL A 120 -7.65 3.83 7.23
N ARG A 121 -8.92 4.21 7.37
CA ARG A 121 -9.96 3.92 6.37
C ARG A 121 -9.66 4.58 5.03
N ASP A 122 -9.22 5.82 5.05
CA ASP A 122 -8.88 6.58 3.83
C ASP A 122 -7.68 5.96 3.11
N ILE A 123 -6.66 5.50 3.85
CA ILE A 123 -5.52 4.76 3.28
C ILE A 123 -6.00 3.48 2.58
N LEU A 124 -6.83 2.67 3.26
CA LEU A 124 -7.30 1.41 2.69
C LEU A 124 -8.19 1.61 1.46
N THR A 125 -9.12 2.55 1.52
CA THR A 125 -10.01 2.86 0.39
C THR A 125 -9.22 3.39 -0.80
N SER A 126 -8.19 4.22 -0.57
CA SER A 126 -7.30 4.69 -1.63
C SER A 126 -6.47 3.54 -2.23
N ALA A 127 -5.86 2.71 -1.38
CA ALA A 127 -5.01 1.59 -1.81
C ALA A 127 -5.78 0.54 -2.63
N PHE A 128 -7.03 0.25 -2.25
CA PHE A 128 -7.88 -0.68 -3.00
C PHE A 128 -8.62 -0.02 -4.18
N GLY A 129 -8.92 1.28 -4.08
CA GLY A 129 -9.63 2.03 -5.12
C GLY A 129 -8.79 2.32 -6.36
N ASP A 130 -7.50 2.59 -6.20
CA ASP A 130 -6.59 2.93 -7.31
C ASP A 130 -6.23 1.75 -8.22
N ALA A 131 -6.48 0.50 -7.80
CA ALA A 131 -6.26 -0.69 -8.62
C ALA A 131 -7.15 -0.76 -9.89
N THR A 132 -8.18 0.11 -9.99
CA THR A 132 -9.02 0.24 -11.19
C THR A 132 -8.46 1.19 -12.25
N ARG A 133 -7.33 1.85 -11.98
CA ARG A 133 -6.67 2.77 -12.91
C ARG A 133 -5.54 2.04 -13.64
N ALA A 134 -5.60 2.03 -14.98
CA ALA A 134 -4.52 1.47 -15.80
C ALA A 134 -3.17 2.12 -15.42
N PRO A 135 -2.07 1.35 -15.30
CA PRO A 135 -0.78 1.91 -14.96
C PRO A 135 -0.39 2.94 -16.03
N VAL A 136 -0.22 4.19 -15.61
CA VAL A 136 0.33 5.22 -16.50
C VAL A 136 1.79 4.84 -16.73
N SER A 137 2.08 4.35 -17.94
CA SER A 137 3.44 4.18 -18.43
C SER A 137 4.17 5.51 -18.29
N THR A 138 5.04 5.60 -17.28
CA THR A 138 6.00 6.70 -17.18
C THR A 138 7.15 6.34 -18.09
N THR A 139 7.00 6.63 -19.38
CA THR A 139 8.17 6.70 -20.26
C THR A 139 9.05 7.82 -19.70
N PRO A 140 10.32 7.54 -19.31
CA PRO A 140 11.21 8.59 -18.85
C PRO A 140 11.39 9.62 -19.97
N PRO A 141 11.46 10.92 -19.64
CA PRO A 141 11.62 11.95 -20.65
C PRO A 141 12.91 11.70 -21.43
N ALA A 142 12.81 11.63 -22.76
CA ALA A 142 13.98 11.70 -23.61
C ALA A 142 14.70 13.01 -23.31
N GLU A 143 16.00 12.91 -23.04
CA GLU A 143 16.87 14.07 -22.81
C GLU A 143 16.65 15.12 -23.90
N GLY A 144 16.27 16.34 -23.49
CA GLY A 144 16.34 17.53 -24.35
C GLY A 144 15.04 18.13 -24.89
N GLY A 145 13.86 17.83 -24.34
CA GLY A 145 12.60 18.43 -24.80
C GLY A 145 11.78 19.10 -23.70
N MET A 146 11.21 20.28 -24.00
CA MET A 146 10.26 21.04 -23.16
C MET A 146 9.30 20.16 -22.35
N GLY A 147 9.01 20.59 -21.11
CA GLY A 147 8.20 19.88 -20.13
C GLY A 147 6.83 19.38 -20.62
N PRO A 148 6.17 18.51 -19.85
CA PRO A 148 5.05 17.71 -20.32
C PRO A 148 3.90 18.59 -20.83
N ILE A 149 3.68 18.57 -22.14
CA ILE A 149 2.43 19.04 -22.74
C ILE A 149 1.38 17.98 -22.40
N VAL A 150 0.50 18.30 -21.45
CA VAL A 150 -0.71 17.53 -21.22
C VAL A 150 -1.62 17.72 -22.43
N THR A 151 -1.45 16.89 -23.46
CA THR A 151 -2.42 16.82 -24.56
C THR A 151 -3.63 16.04 -24.08
N THR A 152 -4.64 16.73 -23.55
CA THR A 152 -5.97 16.16 -23.40
C THR A 152 -6.51 15.83 -24.78
N GLY A 153 -6.60 14.54 -25.12
CA GLY A 153 -7.28 14.04 -26.31
C GLY A 153 -8.79 14.27 -26.24
N MET A 154 -9.22 15.51 -26.50
CA MET A 154 -10.62 15.92 -26.66
C MET A 154 -10.73 16.83 -27.88
N ALA A 155 -10.38 16.34 -29.07
CA ALA A 155 -10.67 17.05 -30.33
C ALA A 155 -10.60 16.13 -31.56
N ARG A 156 -11.37 15.03 -31.60
CA ARG A 156 -11.72 14.33 -32.85
C ARG A 156 -13.14 13.76 -32.81
N ARG A 157 -14.13 14.62 -32.57
CA ARG A 157 -15.54 14.39 -32.97
C ARG A 157 -16.18 15.74 -33.23
N ARG A 158 -16.06 16.23 -34.48
CA ARG A 158 -16.90 17.23 -35.19
C ARG A 158 -16.03 18.04 -36.16
N ALA A 159 -15.75 17.46 -37.33
CA ALA A 159 -15.45 18.16 -38.57
C ALA A 159 -15.46 17.13 -39.71
N ALA A 160 -16.61 16.49 -39.92
CA ALA A 160 -16.87 15.64 -41.08
C ALA A 160 -18.36 15.80 -41.44
N THR A 161 -18.73 17.03 -41.77
CA THR A 161 -19.98 17.39 -42.48
C THR A 161 -19.84 18.83 -42.98
N ALA A 162 -19.13 18.98 -44.10
CA ALA A 162 -19.28 20.06 -45.06
C ALA A 162 -18.55 19.61 -46.33
N GLU A 163 -19.28 18.91 -47.21
CA GLU A 163 -18.86 18.74 -48.60
C GLU A 163 -18.97 20.07 -49.36
N PRO A 164 -18.10 20.34 -50.33
CA PRO A 164 -18.15 21.53 -51.15
C PRO A 164 -19.02 21.35 -52.40
N THR A 165 -19.75 22.43 -52.72
CA THR A 165 -20.36 22.83 -54.02
C THR A 165 -21.36 21.91 -54.68
#